data_AF-A0A3S8ZBD2-F1
#
_entry.id   AF-A0A3S8ZBD2-F1
#
_cell.length_a   1.000
_cell.length_b   1.000
_cell.length_c   1.000
_cell.angle_alpha   90.00
_cell.angle_beta   90.00
_cell.angle_gamma   90.00
#
_symmetry.space_group_name_H-M   'P 1'
#
loop_
_entity.id
_entity.type
_entity.pdbx_description
1 polymer ?
#
loop_
_entity_poly.entity_id
_entity_poly.type
_entity_poly.pdbx_seq_one_letter_code
_entity_poly.pdbx_strand_id
1 'polypeptide(L)'
;MGASMVTRDDIREARLRAAQSHAALLGDRSACVMAKNGTSFPAGKYWEGQTAALGELMRSPGDDLGVEAARLREVWRARPVPGDPREAESYRAGGLDALAAFAD
;
A
#
# COMPACT_ATOMS: atom_id res chain seq x y z
N MET A 1 29.48 2.51 8.76
CA MET A 1 28.22 2.93 8.12
C MET A 1 27.13 2.06 8.73
N GLY A 2 26.41 2.58 9.72
CA GLY A 2 25.36 1.80 10.39
C GLY A 2 24.21 1.61 9.41
N ALA A 3 23.75 0.37 9.23
CA ALA A 3 22.52 0.09 8.49
C ALA A 3 21.40 0.90 9.18
N SER A 4 20.77 1.81 8.43
CA SER A 4 19.62 2.54 8.93
C SER A 4 18.49 1.52 9.11
N MET A 5 18.21 1.11 10.35
CA MET A 5 17.09 0.23 10.65
C MET A 5 15.79 0.94 10.26
N VAL A 6 14.95 0.27 9.46
CA VAL A 6 13.61 0.73 9.13
C VAL A 6 12.81 0.94 10.41
N THR A 7 12.24 2.14 10.59
CA THR A 7 11.43 2.47 11.75
C THR A 7 9.94 2.50 11.43
N ARG A 8 9.12 2.45 12.49
CA ARG A 8 7.66 2.62 12.34
C ARG A 8 7.27 4.02 11.85
N ASP A 9 8.10 5.03 12.12
CA ASP A 9 7.87 6.38 11.63
C ASP A 9 8.10 6.47 10.12
N ASP A 10 9.13 5.79 9.58
CA ASP A 10 9.36 5.70 8.13
C ASP A 10 8.15 5.09 7.41
N ILE A 11 7.59 4.02 7.96
CA ILE A 11 6.40 3.35 7.43
C ILE A 11 5.17 4.26 7.53
N ARG A 12 5.01 4.98 8.64
CA ARG A 12 3.92 5.93 8.85
C ARG A 12 3.97 7.05 7.81
N GLU A 13 5.14 7.62 7.56
CA GLU A 13 5.33 8.65 6.55
C GLU A 13 5.03 8.12 5.13
N ALA A 14 5.53 6.94 4.79
CA ALA A 14 5.24 6.31 3.51
C ALA A 14 3.74 6.09 3.32
N ARG A 15 3.04 5.64 4.38
CA ARG A 15 1.59 5.46 4.37
C ARG A 15 0.84 6.77 4.19
N LEU A 16 1.31 7.85 4.81
CA LEU A 16 0.74 9.19 4.63
C LEU A 16 0.92 9.69 3.19
N ARG A 17 2.12 9.51 2.62
CA ARG A 17 2.41 9.87 1.21
C ARG A 17 1.52 9.10 0.23
N ALA A 18 1.29 7.82 0.46
CA ALA A 18 0.38 7.01 -0.35
C ALA A 18 -1.07 7.52 -0.27
N ALA A 19 -1.55 7.84 0.93
CA ALA A 19 -2.88 8.40 1.12
C ALA A 19 -3.04 9.79 0.47
N GLN A 20 -2.02 10.64 0.55
CA GLN A 20 -2.00 11.95 -0.12
C GLN A 20 -2.00 11.80 -1.64
N SER A 21 -1.22 10.86 -2.19
CA SER A 21 -1.18 10.58 -3.64
C SER A 21 -2.52 10.05 -4.13
N HIS A 22 -3.18 9.20 -3.33
CA HIS A 22 -4.54 8.76 -3.60
C HIS A 22 -5.52 9.95 -3.62
N ALA A 23 -5.46 10.83 -2.62
CA ALA A 23 -6.31 12.02 -2.55
C ALA A 23 -6.06 12.99 -3.72
N ALA A 24 -4.81 13.21 -4.12
CA ALA A 24 -4.45 14.08 -5.24
C ALA A 24 -4.97 13.56 -6.58
N LEU A 25 -4.95 12.24 -6.80
CA LEU A 25 -5.54 11.62 -7.99
C LEU A 25 -7.05 11.79 -8.08
N LEU A 26 -7.72 12.00 -6.95
CA LEU A 26 -9.16 12.21 -6.90
C LEU A 26 -9.55 13.69 -7.21
N GLY A 27 -8.62 14.63 -7.10
CA GLY A 27 -8.83 16.06 -7.35
C GLY A 27 -9.90 16.70 -6.43
N ASP A 28 -10.53 17.79 -6.89
CA ASP A 28 -11.65 18.47 -6.19
C ASP A 28 -12.96 17.66 -6.17
N ARG A 29 -13.00 16.51 -6.85
CA ARG A 29 -14.14 15.59 -6.78
C ARG A 29 -13.94 14.70 -5.58
N SER A 30 -14.60 15.05 -4.47
CA SER A 30 -14.61 14.23 -3.25
C SER A 30 -14.83 12.76 -3.58
N ALA A 31 -14.11 11.87 -2.86
CA ALA A 31 -14.19 10.42 -3.03
C ALA A 31 -15.65 9.88 -3.09
N CYS A 32 -16.59 10.60 -2.46
CA CYS A 32 -18.04 10.35 -2.49
C CYS A 32 -18.69 10.48 -3.89
N VAL A 33 -18.19 11.36 -4.76
CA VAL A 33 -18.71 11.54 -6.14
C VAL A 33 -18.26 10.39 -7.05
N MET A 34 -17.05 9.85 -6.84
CA MET A 34 -16.56 8.70 -7.61
C MET A 34 -17.15 7.37 -7.14
N ALA A 35 -17.35 7.19 -5.84
CA ALA A 35 -18.09 6.05 -5.31
C ALA A 35 -19.51 5.95 -5.88
N LYS A 36 -20.15 7.10 -6.17
CA LYS A 36 -21.47 7.16 -6.84
C LYS A 36 -21.46 6.76 -8.31
N ASN A 37 -20.35 6.94 -9.01
CA ASN A 37 -20.22 6.62 -10.44
C ASN A 37 -19.64 5.22 -10.69
N GLY A 38 -19.29 4.48 -9.63
CA GLY A 38 -18.76 3.12 -9.73
C GLY A 38 -17.46 2.99 -10.51
N THR A 39 -16.78 4.10 -10.80
CA THR A 39 -15.57 4.13 -11.61
C THR A 39 -14.36 4.21 -10.70
N SER A 40 -13.86 3.07 -10.24
CA SER A 40 -12.49 2.96 -9.75
C SER A 40 -11.54 2.94 -10.95
N PHE A 41 -10.35 3.50 -10.78
CA PHE A 41 -9.32 3.51 -11.80
C PHE A 41 -8.05 2.84 -11.27
N PRO A 42 -7.27 2.14 -12.13
CA PRO A 42 -6.06 1.41 -11.75
C PRO A 42 -5.11 2.17 -10.82
N ALA A 43 -4.88 3.46 -11.09
CA ALA A 43 -3.98 4.27 -10.26
C ALA A 43 -4.49 4.48 -8.83
N GLY A 44 -5.80 4.64 -8.61
CA GLY A 44 -6.37 4.74 -7.25
C GLY A 44 -6.21 3.44 -6.48
N LYS A 45 -6.48 2.31 -7.15
CA LYS A 45 -6.31 0.97 -6.57
C LYS A 45 -4.86 0.68 -6.18
N TYR A 46 -3.90 1.15 -6.96
CA TYR A 46 -2.48 1.07 -6.63
C TYR A 46 -2.13 1.77 -5.30
N TRP A 47 -2.58 3.01 -5.09
CA TRP A 47 -2.33 3.71 -3.81
C TRP A 47 -3.14 3.14 -2.63
N GLU A 48 -4.33 2.60 -2.89
CA GLU A 48 -5.11 1.83 -1.91
C GLU A 48 -4.32 0.59 -1.44
N GLY A 49 -3.70 -0.13 -2.37
CA GLY A 49 -2.83 -1.27 -2.12
C GLY A 49 -1.63 -0.90 -1.26
N GLN A 50 -0.90 0.16 -1.61
CA GLN A 50 0.21 0.67 -0.79
C GLN A 50 -0.25 1.00 0.64
N THR A 51 -1.36 1.73 0.79
CA THR A 51 -1.87 2.16 2.09
C THR A 51 -2.27 0.97 2.98
N ALA A 52 -2.85 -0.07 2.38
CA ALA A 52 -3.24 -1.29 3.06
C ALA A 52 -2.01 -2.11 3.51
N ALA A 53 -1.06 -2.35 2.61
CA ALA A 53 0.15 -3.12 2.89
C ALA A 53 1.01 -2.48 3.99
N LEU A 54 1.23 -1.16 3.92
CA LEU A 54 1.95 -0.42 4.96
C LEU A 54 1.20 -0.44 6.29
N GLY A 55 -0.14 -0.41 6.27
CA GLY A 55 -0.94 -0.57 7.48
C GLY A 55 -0.78 -1.94 8.13
N GLU A 56 -0.66 -3.01 7.35
CA GLU A 56 -0.35 -4.35 7.85
C GLU A 56 1.07 -4.42 8.43
N LEU A 57 2.05 -3.84 7.75
CA LEU A 57 3.43 -3.77 8.25
C LEU A 57 3.51 -3.01 9.59
N MET A 58 2.84 -1.86 9.71
CA MET A 58 2.77 -1.09 10.98
C MET A 58 2.20 -1.89 12.16
N ARG A 59 1.27 -2.82 11.90
CA ARG A 59 0.64 -3.66 12.92
C ARG A 59 1.40 -4.96 13.17
N SER A 60 2.45 -5.23 12.41
CA SER A 60 3.21 -6.47 12.58
C SER A 60 3.94 -6.45 13.93
N PRO A 61 3.96 -7.58 14.64
CA PRO A 61 4.50 -7.65 16.00
C PRO A 61 6.04 -7.73 16.05
N GLY A 62 6.71 -7.93 14.92
CA GLY A 62 8.17 -8.08 14.84
C GLY A 62 8.92 -6.77 15.11
N ASP A 63 10.09 -6.91 15.74
CA ASP A 63 11.03 -5.80 15.98
C ASP A 63 11.83 -5.46 14.70
N ASP A 64 12.07 -6.46 13.85
CA ASP A 64 12.70 -6.29 12.53
C ASP A 64 11.62 -6.10 11.46
N LEU A 65 11.37 -4.83 11.14
CA LEU A 65 10.37 -4.46 10.15
C LEU A 65 10.78 -4.83 8.72
N GLY A 66 12.07 -5.03 8.45
CA GLY A 66 12.52 -5.48 7.12
C GLY A 66 12.18 -6.94 6.88
N VAL A 67 12.41 -7.79 7.88
CA VAL A 67 11.98 -9.19 7.85
C VAL A 67 10.46 -9.32 7.74
N GLU A 68 9.70 -8.51 8.49
CA GLU A 68 8.24 -8.50 8.39
C GLU A 68 7.75 -8.00 7.03
N ALA A 69 8.41 -7.01 6.43
CA ALA A 69 8.09 -6.52 5.09
C ALA A 69 8.31 -7.61 4.03
N ALA A 70 9.43 -8.32 4.09
CA ALA A 70 9.71 -9.46 3.20
C ALA A 70 8.66 -10.57 3.34
N ARG A 71 8.31 -10.93 4.59
CA ARG A 71 7.28 -11.94 4.88
C ARG A 71 5.92 -11.53 4.33
N LEU A 72 5.49 -10.29 4.58
CA LEU A 72 4.22 -9.77 4.09
C LEU A 72 4.18 -9.71 2.55
N ARG A 73 5.31 -9.45 1.90
CA ARG A 73 5.38 -9.40 0.43
C ARG A 73 5.03 -10.74 -0.20
N GLU A 74 5.50 -11.84 0.39
CA GLU A 74 5.12 -13.19 -0.05
C GLU A 74 3.63 -13.48 0.19
N VAL A 75 3.11 -13.07 1.35
CA VAL A 75 1.66 -13.18 1.65
C VAL A 75 0.83 -12.40 0.63
N TRP A 76 1.24 -11.18 0.29
CA TRP A 76 0.53 -10.32 -0.67
C TRP A 76 0.58 -10.87 -2.09
N ARG A 77 1.69 -11.51 -2.50
CA ARG A 77 1.83 -12.11 -3.83
C ARG A 77 0.79 -13.22 -4.05
N ALA A 78 0.56 -14.04 -3.04
CA ALA A 78 -0.38 -15.17 -3.11
C ALA A 78 -1.83 -14.80 -2.75
N ARG A 79 -2.08 -13.58 -2.26
CA ARG A 79 -3.39 -13.19 -1.74
C ARG A 79 -4.44 -13.08 -2.88
N PRO A 80 -5.60 -13.75 -2.74
CA PRO A 80 -6.74 -13.49 -3.61
C PRO A 80 -7.28 -12.09 -3.32
N VAL A 81 -7.42 -11.28 -4.38
CA VAL A 81 -8.00 -9.93 -4.30
C VAL A 81 -9.31 -9.97 -5.09
N PRO A 82 -10.47 -9.75 -4.42
CA PRO A 82 -11.76 -9.75 -5.10
C PRO A 82 -11.92 -8.48 -5.96
N GLY A 83 -12.74 -8.56 -7.00
CA GLY A 83 -13.09 -7.42 -7.86
C GLY A 83 -12.65 -7.61 -9.31
N ASP A 84 -12.64 -6.51 -10.05
CA ASP A 84 -12.15 -6.48 -11.44
C ASP A 84 -10.68 -6.92 -11.51
N PRO A 85 -10.28 -7.79 -12.46
CA PRO A 85 -8.91 -8.31 -12.53
C PRO A 85 -7.83 -7.24 -12.65
N ARG A 86 -8.09 -6.15 -13.38
CA ARG A 86 -7.11 -5.08 -13.61
C ARG A 86 -6.96 -4.19 -12.39
N GLU A 87 -8.06 -3.95 -11.68
CA GLU A 87 -8.03 -3.28 -10.38
C GLU A 87 -7.34 -4.13 -9.32
N ALA A 88 -7.64 -5.43 -9.29
CA ALA A 88 -7.02 -6.39 -8.38
C ALA A 88 -5.51 -6.49 -8.61
N GLU A 89 -5.07 -6.50 -9.87
CA GLU A 89 -3.65 -6.44 -10.23
C GLU A 89 -3.00 -5.14 -9.77
N SER A 90 -3.65 -4.00 -10.01
CA SER A 90 -3.12 -2.69 -9.60
C SER A 90 -3.01 -2.55 -8.09
N TYR A 91 -4.02 -3.00 -7.36
CA TYR A 91 -4.02 -3.06 -5.89
C TYR A 91 -2.90 -3.93 -5.36
N ARG A 92 -2.72 -5.13 -5.94
CA ARG A 92 -1.63 -6.03 -5.57
C ARG A 92 -0.27 -5.41 -5.84
N ALA A 93 -0.07 -4.83 -7.02
CA ALA A 93 1.20 -4.18 -7.40
C ALA A 93 1.58 -3.09 -6.40
N GLY A 94 0.62 -2.22 -6.03
CA GLY A 94 0.86 -1.18 -5.04
C GLY A 94 1.32 -1.73 -3.70
N GLY A 95 0.64 -2.74 -3.16
CA GLY A 95 1.08 -3.34 -1.90
C GLY A 95 2.45 -4.01 -1.98
N LEU A 96 2.76 -4.70 -3.08
CA LEU A 96 4.05 -5.34 -3.29
C LEU A 96 5.19 -4.32 -3.40
N ASP A 97 4.98 -3.22 -4.11
CA ASP A 97 5.97 -2.15 -4.29
C ASP A 97 6.22 -1.43 -2.96
N ALA A 98 5.16 -1.15 -2.19
CA ALA A 98 5.30 -0.56 -0.86
C ALA A 98 6.11 -1.46 0.09
N LEU A 99 5.85 -2.76 0.12
CA LEU A 99 6.58 -3.69 0.99
C LEU A 99 8.03 -3.89 0.54
N ALA A 100 8.28 -3.87 -0.78
CA ALA A 100 9.64 -3.97 -1.33
C ALA A 100 10.54 -2.83 -0.83
N ALA A 101 10.01 -1.62 -0.68
CA ALA A 101 10.77 -0.46 -0.21
C ALA A 101 11.29 -0.58 1.23
N PHE A 102 10.81 -1.56 2.00
CA PHE A 102 11.19 -1.79 3.39
C PHE A 102 11.81 -3.15 3.65
N ALA A 103 11.93 -4.02 2.64
CA ALA A 103 12.38 -5.40 2.80
C ALA A 103 13.90 -5.59 2.71
N ASP A 104 14.67 -4.51 2.54
CA ASP A 104 16.14 -4.50 2.36
C ASP A 104 16.87 -3.90 3.57
#